data_AF-A0A1L6I481-F1
#
_entry.id   AF-A0A1L6I481-F1
#
_cell.length_a   1.000
_cell.length_b   1.000
_cell.length_c   1.000
_cell.angle_alpha   90.00
_cell.angle_beta   90.00
_cell.angle_gamma   90.00
#
_symmetry.space_group_name_H-M   'P 1'
#
loop_
_entity.id
_entity.type
_entity.pdbx_description
1 polymer ?
#
loop_
_entity_poly.entity_id
_entity_poly.type
_entity_poly.pdbx_seq_one_letter_code
_entity_poly.pdbx_strand_id
1 'polypeptide(L)'
;MTDNDNPKLNGVFHSYMTPSGYTQRAEATRTVCDLNVPPAAGSIIGQCEYYYRPLHCAYKETVEKLPSFNELVDWARNFNSWSEEPVVAKLLGKRDRLVSPECTDSDWSRHSSFMLRHIGCGHKPPSYYLSYGYYYCSNYGERLKPMLSDRGKAWLAMARKKLQENMEDGLSQNMRGDGISMASRKPGNGSFAFANVKQRELELNDDNFKTFAFATHPLAYLDAGLSDLPLSDLIRIAGQPSIEEWRDTRTWGQAVESGYVVAKDWVVEALSLLVEK
;
A
#
# COMPACT_ATOMS: atom_id res chain seq x y z
N MET A 1 -21.73 -18.97 8.41
CA MET A 1 -21.07 -18.49 9.64
C MET A 1 -21.32 -16.99 9.68
N THR A 2 -21.92 -16.51 10.76
CA THR A 2 -22.68 -15.25 10.82
C THR A 2 -21.82 -14.07 11.25
N ASP A 3 -21.62 -13.11 10.34
CA ASP A 3 -20.87 -11.85 10.58
C ASP A 3 -21.78 -10.69 11.01
N ASN A 4 -22.70 -10.88 11.97
CA ASN A 4 -23.50 -9.76 12.47
C ASN A 4 -23.98 -9.98 13.92
N ASP A 5 -23.28 -9.37 14.89
CA ASP A 5 -23.61 -9.39 16.32
C ASP A 5 -24.77 -8.45 16.69
N ASN A 6 -25.78 -8.34 15.83
CA ASN A 6 -26.98 -7.55 16.14
C ASN A 6 -28.01 -8.45 16.85
N PRO A 7 -28.28 -8.25 18.16
CA PRO A 7 -29.14 -9.12 18.96
C PRO A 7 -30.64 -9.06 18.59
N LYS A 8 -31.01 -8.34 17.52
CA LYS A 8 -32.38 -8.26 16.97
C LYS A 8 -32.57 -9.00 15.63
N LEU A 9 -31.57 -9.76 15.15
CA LEU A 9 -31.73 -10.58 13.95
C LEU A 9 -32.42 -11.91 14.30
N ASN A 10 -33.71 -12.02 13.96
CA ASN A 10 -34.50 -13.26 14.15
C ASN A 10 -34.27 -14.33 13.06
N GLY A 11 -33.21 -14.20 12.26
CA GLY A 11 -32.84 -15.16 11.22
C GLY A 11 -32.11 -14.51 10.04
N VAL A 12 -31.25 -15.29 9.38
CA VAL A 12 -30.64 -14.94 8.11
C VAL A 12 -31.46 -15.59 7.00
N PHE A 13 -32.05 -14.80 6.11
CA PHE A 13 -32.73 -15.31 4.92
C PHE A 13 -31.76 -15.27 3.74
N HIS A 14 -31.60 -16.39 3.04
CA HIS A 14 -30.91 -16.47 1.77
C HIS A 14 -31.95 -16.77 0.69
N SER A 15 -32.24 -15.79 -0.17
CA SER A 15 -33.07 -15.99 -1.34
C SER A 15 -32.20 -16.23 -2.57
N TYR A 16 -32.38 -17.36 -3.22
CA TYR A 16 -31.83 -17.60 -4.56
C TYR A 16 -32.92 -17.25 -5.57
N MET A 17 -32.77 -16.11 -6.26
CA MET A 17 -33.62 -15.79 -7.41
C MET A 17 -33.13 -16.57 -8.62
N THR A 18 -33.78 -17.69 -8.91
CA THR A 18 -33.63 -18.39 -10.18
C THR A 18 -34.69 -17.88 -11.17
N PRO A 19 -34.30 -17.52 -12.40
CA PRO A 19 -35.27 -17.16 -13.43
C PRO A 19 -36.27 -18.28 -13.66
N SER A 20 -37.52 -17.93 -14.02
CA SER A 20 -38.62 -18.90 -14.19
C SER A 20 -38.45 -19.83 -15.38
N GLY A 21 -37.46 -19.59 -16.25
CA GLY A 21 -37.14 -20.41 -17.40
C GLY A 21 -35.71 -20.24 -17.89
N TYR A 22 -35.21 -21.21 -18.65
CA TYR A 22 -33.83 -21.27 -19.16
C TYR A 22 -33.48 -20.17 -20.17
N THR A 23 -34.48 -19.48 -20.73
CA THR A 23 -34.31 -18.33 -21.64
C THR A 23 -34.26 -17.00 -20.89
N GLN A 24 -34.73 -16.96 -19.65
CA GLN A 24 -34.77 -15.76 -18.84
C GLN A 24 -33.44 -15.69 -18.07
N ARG A 25 -32.65 -14.63 -18.28
CA ARG A 25 -31.45 -14.40 -17.48
C ARG A 25 -31.82 -13.61 -16.24
N ALA A 26 -31.22 -13.94 -15.10
CA ALA A 26 -31.37 -13.11 -13.91
C ALA A 26 -30.76 -11.73 -14.19
N GLU A 27 -31.52 -10.66 -13.99
CA GLU A 27 -30.95 -9.33 -13.95
C GLU A 27 -30.09 -9.22 -12.69
N ALA A 28 -28.79 -9.00 -12.89
CA ALA A 28 -27.85 -8.73 -11.82
C ALA A 28 -27.28 -7.34 -12.03
N THR A 29 -27.35 -6.49 -11.01
CA THR A 29 -26.68 -5.19 -11.01
C THR A 29 -25.17 -5.43 -10.98
N ARG A 30 -24.54 -5.45 -12.17
CA ARG A 30 -23.10 -5.71 -12.37
C ARG A 30 -22.20 -4.52 -11.95
N THR A 31 -22.59 -3.72 -10.97
CA THR A 31 -21.88 -2.46 -10.62
C THR A 31 -21.70 -2.20 -9.13
N VAL A 32 -21.97 -3.17 -8.25
CA VAL A 32 -21.79 -2.97 -6.81
C VAL A 32 -20.33 -3.25 -6.42
N CYS A 33 -19.64 -2.24 -5.90
CA CYS A 33 -18.33 -2.40 -5.28
C CYS A 33 -18.46 -2.87 -3.84
N ASP A 34 -17.55 -3.73 -3.41
CA ASP A 34 -17.27 -3.91 -1.98
C ASP A 34 -16.25 -2.86 -1.52
N LEU A 35 -16.77 -1.75 -0.98
CA LEU A 35 -15.94 -0.66 -0.48
C LEU A 35 -15.35 -0.94 0.91
N ASN A 36 -15.70 -2.06 1.55
CA ASN A 36 -15.16 -2.39 2.86
C ASN A 36 -13.72 -2.90 2.72
N VAL A 37 -12.77 -2.20 3.35
CA VAL A 37 -11.36 -2.60 3.33
C VAL A 37 -11.04 -3.35 4.61
N PRO A 38 -10.94 -4.69 4.58
CA PRO A 38 -10.59 -5.46 5.76
C PRO A 38 -9.12 -5.20 6.17
N PRO A 39 -8.81 -5.32 7.48
CA PRO A 39 -7.43 -5.25 7.96
C PRO A 39 -6.62 -6.44 7.44
N ALA A 40 -5.34 -6.18 7.16
CA ALA A 40 -4.37 -7.20 6.80
C ALA A 40 -4.00 -8.02 8.04
N ALA A 41 -3.72 -9.32 7.84
CA ALA A 41 -3.24 -10.15 8.93
C ALA A 41 -1.99 -9.56 9.57
N GLY A 42 -1.97 -9.46 10.90
CA GLY A 42 -0.78 -9.01 11.63
C GLY A 42 0.51 -9.76 11.27
N SER A 43 0.40 -11.03 10.86
CA SER A 43 1.52 -11.85 10.38
C SER A 43 2.10 -11.44 9.03
N ILE A 44 1.33 -10.71 8.20
CA ILE A 44 1.76 -10.24 6.87
C ILE A 44 2.49 -8.90 6.97
N ILE A 45 2.24 -8.13 8.04
CA ILE A 45 2.88 -6.84 8.26
C ILE A 45 4.40 -6.99 8.45
N GLY A 46 5.17 -6.19 7.72
CA GLY A 46 6.62 -6.28 7.54
C GLY A 46 7.07 -7.22 6.42
N GLN A 47 6.17 -8.00 5.82
CA GLN A 47 6.50 -8.94 4.76
C GLN A 47 6.16 -8.35 3.38
N CYS A 48 7.14 -7.66 2.79
CA CYS A 48 7.00 -6.94 1.52
C CYS A 48 6.38 -7.74 0.38
N GLU A 49 6.94 -8.91 0.11
CA GLU A 49 6.42 -9.78 -0.95
C GLU A 49 4.97 -10.14 -0.65
N TYR A 50 4.64 -10.61 0.55
CA TYR A 50 3.26 -10.99 0.86
C TYR A 50 2.28 -9.81 0.83
N TYR A 51 2.65 -8.65 1.37
CA TYR A 51 1.74 -7.51 1.48
C TYR A 51 1.39 -6.89 0.12
N TYR A 52 2.35 -6.82 -0.81
CA TYR A 52 2.18 -6.14 -2.10
C TYR A 52 2.17 -7.07 -3.32
N ARG A 53 2.42 -8.39 -3.17
CA ARG A 53 2.63 -9.29 -4.31
C ARG A 53 1.48 -9.23 -5.32
N PRO A 54 1.79 -8.90 -6.58
CA PRO A 54 0.91 -9.23 -7.69
C PRO A 54 1.01 -10.73 -7.97
N LEU A 55 -0.13 -11.37 -8.19
CA LEU A 55 -0.18 -12.81 -8.48
C LEU A 55 0.12 -13.17 -9.94
N HIS A 56 0.38 -12.17 -10.78
CA HIS A 56 0.65 -12.31 -12.20
C HIS A 56 2.13 -12.64 -12.40
N CYS A 57 2.45 -13.77 -13.04
CA CYS A 57 3.85 -14.11 -13.34
C CYS A 57 4.45 -13.09 -14.32
N ALA A 58 3.66 -12.62 -15.29
CA ALA A 58 4.09 -11.61 -16.25
C ALA A 58 4.46 -10.28 -15.57
N TYR A 59 3.87 -9.98 -14.41
CA TYR A 59 4.25 -8.82 -13.63
C TYR A 59 5.73 -8.89 -13.25
N LYS A 60 6.18 -10.00 -12.64
CA LYS A 60 7.56 -10.13 -12.17
C LYS A 60 8.55 -10.01 -13.34
N GLU A 61 8.25 -10.70 -14.44
CA GLU A 61 9.08 -10.67 -15.65
C GLU A 61 9.11 -9.29 -16.34
N THR A 62 8.02 -8.52 -16.27
CA THR A 62 7.95 -7.19 -16.87
C THR A 62 8.68 -6.17 -16.00
N VAL A 63 8.39 -6.16 -14.70
CA VAL A 63 8.94 -5.18 -13.76
C VAL A 63 10.45 -5.32 -13.58
N GLU A 64 10.99 -6.53 -13.68
CA GLU A 64 12.44 -6.76 -13.67
C GLU A 64 13.16 -6.24 -14.93
N LYS A 65 12.42 -6.04 -16.03
CA LYS A 65 12.96 -5.63 -17.34
C LYS A 65 12.75 -4.15 -17.67
N LEU A 66 11.99 -3.41 -16.86
CA LEU A 66 11.72 -2.00 -17.15
C LEU A 66 12.99 -1.14 -16.96
N PRO A 67 13.29 -0.20 -17.88
CA PRO A 67 14.54 0.56 -17.87
C PRO A 67 14.65 1.54 -16.71
N SER A 68 13.51 2.09 -16.27
CA SER A 68 13.44 3.09 -15.20
C SER A 68 12.23 2.90 -14.29
N PHE A 69 12.28 3.55 -13.13
CA PHE A 69 11.18 3.55 -12.18
C PHE A 69 9.96 4.34 -12.67
N ASN A 70 10.15 5.43 -13.44
CA ASN A 70 9.04 6.17 -14.05
C ASN A 70 8.24 5.29 -15.01
N GLU A 71 8.92 4.50 -15.84
CA GLU A 71 8.27 3.56 -16.76
C GLU A 71 7.52 2.46 -16.00
N LEU A 72 7.99 2.06 -14.81
CA LEU A 72 7.25 1.16 -13.93
C LEU A 72 5.96 1.80 -13.40
N VAL A 73 6.00 3.05 -12.98
CA VAL A 73 4.79 3.76 -12.52
C VAL A 73 3.78 3.88 -13.65
N ASP A 74 4.22 4.30 -14.84
CA ASP A 74 3.35 4.44 -16.01
C ASP A 74 2.78 3.10 -16.46
N TRP A 75 3.58 2.03 -16.43
CA TRP A 75 3.09 0.69 -16.71
C TRP A 75 2.08 0.23 -15.65
N ALA A 76 2.36 0.43 -14.36
CA ALA A 76 1.47 0.02 -13.26
C ALA A 76 0.10 0.70 -13.32
N ARG A 77 0.03 1.96 -13.77
CA ARG A 77 -1.23 2.69 -14.00
C ARG A 77 -2.09 2.10 -15.11
N ASN A 78 -1.45 1.55 -16.12
CA ASN A 78 -2.11 1.01 -17.32
C ASN A 78 -2.30 -0.51 -17.27
N PHE A 79 -1.63 -1.20 -16.35
CA PHE A 79 -1.71 -2.65 -16.20
C PHE A 79 -3.15 -3.11 -15.96
N ASN A 80 -3.60 -4.05 -16.79
CA ASN A 80 -4.90 -4.69 -16.60
C ASN A 80 -4.73 -5.91 -15.69
N SER A 81 -5.04 -5.76 -14.41
CA SER A 81 -4.95 -6.86 -13.44
C SER A 81 -5.91 -8.03 -13.73
N TRP A 82 -6.78 -7.95 -14.74
CA TRP A 82 -7.68 -9.05 -15.14
C TRP A 82 -7.25 -9.73 -16.45
N SER A 83 -6.05 -9.45 -16.96
CA SER A 83 -5.63 -9.95 -18.28
C SER A 83 -5.22 -11.42 -18.32
N GLU A 84 -4.88 -12.04 -17.18
CA GLU A 84 -4.45 -13.44 -17.12
C GLU A 84 -5.56 -14.35 -16.59
N GLU A 85 -6.26 -15.04 -17.50
CA GLU A 85 -7.38 -15.95 -17.16
C GLU A 85 -7.04 -16.96 -16.04
N PRO A 86 -5.87 -17.63 -16.01
CA PRO A 86 -5.53 -18.56 -14.93
C PRO A 86 -5.44 -17.89 -13.56
N VAL A 87 -4.89 -16.67 -13.50
CA VAL A 87 -4.79 -15.88 -12.26
C VAL A 87 -6.17 -15.45 -11.79
N VAL A 88 -7.00 -14.98 -12.72
CA VAL A 88 -8.38 -14.57 -12.44
C VAL A 88 -9.20 -15.75 -11.91
N ALA A 89 -9.14 -16.91 -12.57
CA ALA A 89 -9.85 -18.11 -12.14
C ALA A 89 -9.41 -18.57 -10.73
N LYS A 90 -8.10 -18.55 -10.46
CA LYS A 90 -7.52 -18.89 -9.16
C LYS A 90 -8.01 -17.95 -8.05
N LEU A 91 -7.99 -16.64 -8.32
CA LEU A 91 -8.46 -15.61 -7.39
C LEU A 91 -9.95 -15.73 -7.11
N LEU A 92 -10.75 -15.91 -8.15
CA LEU A 92 -12.19 -16.09 -8.05
C LEU A 92 -12.57 -17.29 -7.19
N GLY A 93 -11.89 -18.42 -7.37
CA GLY A 93 -12.11 -19.62 -6.55
C GLY A 93 -11.77 -19.44 -5.07
N LYS A 94 -11.08 -18.36 -4.70
CA LYS A 94 -10.67 -18.03 -3.32
C LYS A 94 -11.29 -16.74 -2.80
N ARG A 95 -12.24 -16.14 -3.53
CA ARG A 95 -12.75 -14.78 -3.29
C ARG A 95 -13.05 -14.52 -1.81
N ASP A 96 -13.96 -15.30 -1.24
CA ASP A 96 -14.49 -15.06 0.10
C ASP A 96 -13.40 -15.15 1.18
N ARG A 97 -12.41 -16.03 0.98
CA ARG A 97 -11.24 -16.11 1.86
C ARG A 97 -10.35 -14.88 1.73
N LEU A 98 -10.09 -14.41 0.51
CA LEU A 98 -9.14 -13.32 0.25
C LEU A 98 -9.68 -11.92 0.61
N VAL A 99 -11.00 -11.78 0.77
CA VAL A 99 -11.64 -10.55 1.28
C VAL A 99 -12.01 -10.63 2.77
N SER A 100 -11.69 -11.74 3.43
CA SER A 100 -11.89 -11.89 4.88
C SER A 100 -10.88 -11.03 5.67
N PRO A 101 -11.26 -10.49 6.84
CA PRO A 101 -10.32 -9.83 7.75
C PRO A 101 -9.22 -10.77 8.21
N GLU A 102 -8.01 -10.24 8.41
CA GLU A 102 -6.85 -10.99 8.90
C GLU A 102 -6.53 -12.25 8.07
N CYS A 103 -6.79 -12.23 6.76
CA CYS A 103 -6.52 -13.36 5.88
C CYS A 103 -5.02 -13.64 5.73
N THR A 104 -4.63 -14.91 5.87
CA THR A 104 -3.25 -15.39 5.75
C THR A 104 -3.03 -16.33 4.55
N ASP A 105 -3.96 -16.34 3.57
CA ASP A 105 -3.78 -17.17 2.37
C ASP A 105 -2.54 -16.72 1.60
N SER A 106 -1.80 -17.66 1.01
CA SER A 106 -0.56 -17.35 0.28
C SER A 106 -0.78 -16.46 -0.95
N ASP A 107 -2.01 -16.39 -1.44
CA ASP A 107 -2.42 -15.51 -2.54
C ASP A 107 -2.98 -14.16 -2.07
N TRP A 108 -3.00 -13.91 -0.76
CA TRP A 108 -3.41 -12.63 -0.22
C TRP A 108 -2.31 -11.58 -0.42
N SER A 109 -2.72 -10.41 -0.90
CA SER A 109 -1.99 -9.15 -0.88
C SER A 109 -3.01 -8.01 -0.91
N ARG A 110 -2.59 -6.78 -0.61
CA ARG A 110 -3.46 -5.60 -0.76
C ARG A 110 -4.00 -5.46 -2.18
N HIS A 111 -3.18 -5.80 -3.17
CA HIS A 111 -3.58 -5.81 -4.58
C HIS A 111 -4.64 -6.88 -4.88
N SER A 112 -4.45 -8.15 -4.46
CA SER A 112 -5.43 -9.21 -4.75
C SER A 112 -6.74 -9.03 -3.98
N SER A 113 -6.66 -8.55 -2.74
CA SER A 113 -7.85 -8.20 -1.94
C SER A 113 -8.66 -7.10 -2.62
N PHE A 114 -8.01 -6.03 -3.09
CA PHE A 114 -8.68 -4.97 -3.85
C PHE A 114 -9.38 -5.53 -5.09
N MET A 115 -8.66 -6.31 -5.91
CA MET A 115 -9.23 -6.88 -7.13
C MET A 115 -10.54 -7.62 -6.84
N LEU A 116 -10.54 -8.49 -5.83
CA LEU A 116 -11.69 -9.32 -5.51
C LEU A 116 -12.89 -8.55 -4.93
N ARG A 117 -12.63 -7.45 -4.23
CA ARG A 117 -13.66 -6.51 -3.77
C ARG A 117 -14.28 -5.69 -4.91
N HIS A 118 -13.49 -5.40 -5.94
CA HIS A 118 -13.87 -4.51 -7.04
C HIS A 118 -14.23 -5.23 -8.35
N ILE A 119 -14.24 -6.57 -8.38
CA ILE A 119 -14.59 -7.36 -9.55
C ILE A 119 -15.95 -7.01 -10.16
N GLY A 120 -16.91 -6.64 -9.30
CA GLY A 120 -18.27 -6.29 -9.69
C GLY A 120 -18.44 -4.84 -10.15
N CYS A 121 -17.38 -4.00 -10.17
CA CYS A 121 -17.53 -2.59 -10.53
C CYS A 121 -16.38 -2.01 -11.35
N GLY A 122 -15.33 -2.79 -11.63
CA GLY A 122 -14.31 -2.42 -12.62
C GLY A 122 -13.30 -1.37 -12.16
N HIS A 123 -13.27 -1.01 -10.88
CA HIS A 123 -12.18 -0.20 -10.34
C HIS A 123 -10.85 -0.94 -10.47
N LYS A 124 -9.79 -0.18 -10.73
CA LYS A 124 -8.42 -0.68 -10.80
C LYS A 124 -7.72 -0.49 -9.45
N PRO A 125 -6.86 -1.44 -9.03
CA PRO A 125 -6.04 -1.25 -7.85
C PRO A 125 -5.19 0.02 -7.98
N PRO A 126 -4.94 0.75 -6.88
CA PRO A 126 -3.96 1.82 -6.87
C PRO A 126 -2.62 1.35 -7.44
N SER A 127 -2.08 2.14 -8.37
CA SER A 127 -0.80 1.92 -9.01
C SER A 127 0.34 1.86 -7.98
N TYR A 128 0.17 2.51 -6.83
CA TYR A 128 1.10 2.43 -5.70
C TYR A 128 1.35 1.00 -5.23
N TYR A 129 0.34 0.13 -5.18
CA TYR A 129 0.53 -1.26 -4.71
C TYR A 129 1.50 -2.03 -5.58
N LEU A 130 1.40 -1.80 -6.88
CA LEU A 130 2.25 -2.42 -7.89
C LEU A 130 3.60 -1.70 -7.96
N SER A 131 3.62 -0.39 -8.19
CA SER A 131 4.86 0.36 -8.32
C SER A 131 5.61 0.44 -6.98
N TYR A 132 5.30 1.44 -6.15
CA TYR A 132 6.09 1.70 -4.95
C TYR A 132 6.06 0.56 -3.94
N GLY A 133 4.87 0.02 -3.68
CA GLY A 133 4.64 -1.08 -2.75
C GLY A 133 5.50 -2.28 -3.10
N TYR A 134 5.20 -2.96 -4.21
CA TYR A 134 5.92 -4.18 -4.54
C TYR A 134 7.37 -3.94 -4.97
N TYR A 135 7.65 -2.99 -5.87
CA TYR A 135 9.02 -2.80 -6.38
C TYR A 135 9.99 -2.32 -5.30
N TYR A 136 9.65 -1.33 -4.47
CA TYR A 136 10.59 -0.89 -3.43
C TYR A 136 10.64 -1.87 -2.26
N CYS A 137 9.50 -2.43 -1.86
CA CYS A 137 9.51 -3.35 -0.72
C CYS A 137 10.23 -4.67 -1.10
N SER A 138 10.12 -5.15 -2.34
CA SER A 138 10.82 -6.38 -2.76
C SER A 138 12.24 -6.09 -3.26
N ASN A 139 12.42 -5.27 -4.30
CA ASN A 139 13.71 -5.12 -4.98
C ASN A 139 14.68 -4.18 -4.27
N TYR A 140 14.21 -3.05 -3.74
CA TYR A 140 15.10 -2.02 -3.22
C TYR A 140 15.83 -2.46 -1.96
N GLY A 141 15.14 -3.05 -0.99
CA GLY A 141 15.85 -3.50 0.20
C GLY A 141 16.61 -4.80 -0.02
N GLU A 142 16.37 -5.58 -1.07
CA GLU A 142 17.32 -6.64 -1.44
C GLU A 142 18.65 -6.04 -1.92
N ARG A 143 18.61 -4.95 -2.70
CA ARG A 143 19.83 -4.26 -3.17
C ARG A 143 20.53 -3.46 -2.08
N LEU A 144 19.77 -2.74 -1.24
CA LEU A 144 20.33 -1.87 -0.20
C LEU A 144 20.82 -2.65 1.02
N LYS A 145 20.08 -3.67 1.49
CA LYS A 145 20.40 -4.45 2.70
C LYS A 145 21.84 -4.97 2.77
N PRO A 146 22.47 -5.52 1.70
CA PRO A 146 23.85 -5.98 1.78
C PRO A 146 24.86 -4.84 1.95
N MET A 147 24.49 -3.61 1.60
CA MET A 147 25.35 -2.45 1.72
C MET A 147 25.28 -1.81 3.11
N LEU A 148 24.26 -2.09 3.93
CA LEU A 148 24.05 -1.44 5.22
C LEU A 148 24.81 -2.11 6.38
N SER A 149 25.12 -1.35 7.43
CA SER A 149 25.50 -1.93 8.72
C SER A 149 24.37 -2.75 9.32
N ASP A 150 24.62 -3.51 10.40
CA ASP A 150 23.56 -4.27 11.07
C ASP A 150 22.48 -3.36 11.67
N ARG A 151 22.84 -2.14 12.10
CA ARG A 151 21.87 -1.11 12.50
C ARG A 151 21.02 -0.66 11.32
N GLY A 152 21.64 -0.40 10.17
CA GLY A 152 20.93 -0.03 8.95
C GLY A 152 20.01 -1.14 8.44
N LYS A 153 20.42 -2.41 8.52
CA LYS A 153 19.56 -3.57 8.18
C LYS A 153 18.35 -3.67 9.11
N ALA A 154 18.56 -3.47 10.41
CA ALA A 154 17.47 -3.46 11.39
C ALA A 154 16.50 -2.28 11.15
N TRP A 155 17.03 -1.09 10.86
CA TRP A 155 16.24 0.07 10.46
C TRP A 155 15.43 -0.22 9.20
N LEU A 156 16.03 -0.79 8.15
CA LEU A 156 15.34 -1.09 6.90
C LEU A 156 14.16 -2.05 7.13
N ALA A 157 14.36 -3.09 7.96
CA ALA A 157 13.28 -4.00 8.33
C ALA A 157 12.16 -3.29 9.11
N MET A 158 12.52 -2.42 10.07
CA MET A 158 11.55 -1.66 10.85
C MET A 158 10.80 -0.63 10.00
N ALA A 159 11.49 0.11 9.13
CA ALA A 159 10.92 1.11 8.23
C ALA A 159 9.86 0.47 7.33
N ARG A 160 10.16 -0.70 6.75
CA ARG A 160 9.19 -1.48 5.95
C ARG A 160 7.96 -1.88 6.74
N LYS A 161 8.16 -2.36 7.97
CA LYS A 161 7.06 -2.69 8.87
C LYS A 161 6.21 -1.46 9.17
N LYS A 162 6.83 -0.33 9.50
CA LYS A 162 6.15 0.94 9.81
C LYS A 162 5.38 1.51 8.62
N LEU A 163 5.91 1.41 7.41
CA LEU A 163 5.20 1.78 6.18
C LEU A 163 3.89 1.00 6.03
N GLN A 164 3.92 -0.31 6.28
CA GLN A 164 2.73 -1.15 6.21
C GLN A 164 1.78 -0.87 7.38
N GLU A 165 2.29 -0.71 8.61
CA GLU A 165 1.46 -0.30 9.76
C GLU A 165 0.73 1.02 9.51
N ASN A 166 1.40 2.02 8.93
CA ASN A 166 0.78 3.31 8.61
C ASN A 166 -0.25 3.17 7.48
N MET A 167 0.03 2.35 6.46
CA MET A 167 -0.94 2.06 5.39
C MET A 167 -2.22 1.45 5.96
N GLU A 168 -2.09 0.45 6.83
CA GLU A 168 -3.22 -0.21 7.51
C GLU A 168 -4.01 0.76 8.39
N ASP A 169 -3.32 1.61 9.15
CA ASP A 169 -3.98 2.59 10.01
C ASP A 169 -4.78 3.60 9.18
N GLY A 170 -4.24 4.10 8.06
CA GLY A 170 -4.96 5.06 7.22
C GLY A 170 -6.15 4.47 6.50
N LEU A 171 -6.03 3.22 6.03
CA LEU A 171 -7.17 2.46 5.51
C LEU A 171 -8.26 2.28 6.58
N SER A 172 -7.87 1.91 7.80
CA SER A 172 -8.77 1.75 8.95
C SER A 172 -9.44 3.06 9.37
N GLN A 173 -8.72 4.18 9.34
CA GLN A 173 -9.28 5.51 9.57
C GLN A 173 -10.31 5.86 8.49
N ASN A 174 -9.98 5.64 7.21
CA ASN A 174 -10.91 5.89 6.10
C ASN A 174 -12.14 4.96 6.10
N MET A 175 -12.07 3.79 6.75
CA MET A 175 -13.26 2.97 7.00
C MET A 175 -14.22 3.60 8.01
N ARG A 176 -13.71 4.42 8.94
CA ARG A 176 -14.45 5.00 10.07
C ARG A 176 -14.98 6.41 9.81
N GLY A 177 -14.40 7.14 8.87
CA GLY A 177 -14.87 8.48 8.54
C GLY A 177 -14.15 9.12 7.36
N ASP A 178 -14.48 10.39 7.16
CA ASP A 178 -13.82 11.23 6.16
C ASP A 178 -12.48 11.73 6.72
N GLY A 179 -11.43 11.57 5.93
CA GLY A 179 -10.08 11.99 6.26
C GLY A 179 -9.25 11.02 7.12
N ILE A 180 -7.97 11.33 7.22
CA ILE A 180 -6.94 10.51 7.87
C ILE A 180 -5.99 11.46 8.62
N SER A 181 -5.58 11.11 9.83
CA SER A 181 -4.54 11.83 10.57
C SER A 181 -3.60 10.88 11.27
N MET A 182 -2.30 11.14 11.16
CA MET A 182 -1.27 10.34 11.81
C MET A 182 -0.21 11.24 12.42
N ALA A 183 0.29 10.83 13.58
CA ALA A 183 1.42 11.44 14.24
C ALA A 183 2.51 10.39 14.45
N SER A 184 3.77 10.85 14.44
CA SER A 184 4.90 9.99 14.83
C SER A 184 4.72 9.49 16.26
N ARG A 185 5.16 8.26 16.53
CA ARG A 185 5.21 7.72 17.90
C ARG A 185 6.29 8.38 18.75
N LYS A 186 7.29 9.01 18.11
CA LYS A 186 8.36 9.75 18.77
C LYS A 186 7.98 11.24 18.84
N PRO A 187 7.96 11.86 20.04
CA PRO A 187 7.68 13.28 20.17
C PRO A 187 8.63 14.14 19.31
N GLY A 188 8.10 15.18 18.65
CA GLY A 188 8.89 16.11 17.83
C GLY A 188 9.09 15.69 16.37
N ASN A 189 8.77 14.45 16.02
CA ASN A 189 8.90 13.93 14.65
C ASN A 189 7.68 14.24 13.75
N GLY A 190 6.82 15.16 14.18
CA GLY A 190 5.72 15.72 13.39
C GLY A 190 4.48 14.83 13.21
N SER A 191 3.55 15.36 12.42
CA SER A 191 2.28 14.72 12.09
C SER A 191 1.80 15.16 10.70
N PHE A 192 0.76 14.50 10.20
CA PHE A 192 0.04 14.94 9.01
C PHE A 192 -1.48 14.72 9.18
N ALA A 193 -2.25 15.50 8.44
CA ALA A 193 -3.68 15.31 8.28
C ALA A 193 -4.01 15.36 6.78
N PHE A 194 -4.93 14.49 6.36
CA PHE A 194 -5.36 14.31 4.99
C PHE A 194 -6.90 14.35 4.98
N ALA A 195 -7.47 15.55 4.92
CA ALA A 195 -8.88 15.80 5.23
C ALA A 195 -9.86 15.53 4.07
N ASN A 196 -9.38 15.44 2.84
CA ASN A 196 -10.23 15.43 1.63
C ASN A 196 -10.38 14.02 1.01
N VAL A 197 -10.59 13.00 1.85
CA VAL A 197 -10.88 11.64 1.39
C VAL A 197 -12.20 11.17 1.98
N LYS A 198 -13.17 10.93 1.11
CA LYS A 198 -14.46 10.39 1.50
C LYS A 198 -14.30 9.00 2.09
N GLN A 199 -15.10 8.70 3.11
CA GLN A 199 -15.14 7.42 3.80
C GLN A 199 -15.26 6.27 2.78
N ARG A 200 -14.37 5.28 2.91
CA ARG A 200 -14.27 4.09 2.04
C ARG A 200 -13.86 4.33 0.59
N GLU A 201 -13.34 5.52 0.28
CA GLU A 201 -12.96 5.87 -1.09
C GLU A 201 -11.44 6.09 -1.28
N LEU A 202 -10.62 5.88 -0.24
CA LEU A 202 -9.17 6.11 -0.32
C LEU A 202 -8.51 5.36 -1.47
N GLU A 203 -8.83 4.08 -1.66
CA GLU A 203 -8.25 3.25 -2.72
C GLU A 203 -8.92 3.44 -4.09
N LEU A 204 -9.99 4.24 -4.19
CA LEU A 204 -10.70 4.44 -5.46
C LEU A 204 -10.09 5.55 -6.32
N ASN A 205 -9.23 6.38 -5.72
CA ASN A 205 -8.55 7.47 -6.40
C ASN A 205 -7.03 7.26 -6.29
N ASP A 206 -6.40 6.94 -7.42
CA ASP A 206 -4.96 6.61 -7.49
C ASP A 206 -4.07 7.75 -6.96
N ASP A 207 -4.39 9.00 -7.29
CA ASP A 207 -3.60 10.17 -6.90
C ASP A 207 -3.75 10.48 -5.41
N ASN A 208 -4.96 10.35 -4.85
CA ASN A 208 -5.19 10.48 -3.41
C ASN A 208 -4.49 9.36 -2.65
N PHE A 209 -4.59 8.12 -3.13
CA PHE A 209 -3.93 6.98 -2.52
C PHE A 209 -2.41 7.14 -2.53
N LYS A 210 -1.85 7.56 -3.67
CA LYS A 210 -0.42 7.86 -3.80
C LYS A 210 -0.02 8.95 -2.81
N THR A 211 -0.70 10.09 -2.81
CA THR A 211 -0.41 11.21 -1.91
C THR A 211 -0.46 10.79 -0.45
N PHE A 212 -1.52 10.07 -0.04
CA PHE A 212 -1.63 9.51 1.30
C PHE A 212 -0.44 8.59 1.63
N ALA A 213 -0.14 7.64 0.74
CA ALA A 213 0.93 6.67 0.97
C ALA A 213 2.28 7.38 1.19
N PHE A 214 2.60 8.38 0.38
CA PHE A 214 3.81 9.18 0.53
C PHE A 214 3.86 9.99 1.83
N ALA A 215 2.73 10.57 2.24
CA ALA A 215 2.64 11.33 3.50
C ALA A 215 3.01 10.46 4.71
N THR A 216 2.81 9.14 4.64
CA THR A 216 3.19 8.22 5.72
C THR A 216 4.68 7.92 5.83
N HIS A 217 5.46 8.12 4.76
CA HIS A 217 6.84 7.62 4.72
C HIS A 217 7.78 8.32 5.72
N PRO A 218 7.75 9.66 5.88
CA PRO A 218 8.62 10.34 6.86
C PRO A 218 8.41 9.85 8.28
N LEU A 219 7.14 9.72 8.69
CA LEU A 219 6.79 9.18 10.00
C LEU A 219 7.33 7.76 10.16
N ALA A 220 7.15 6.91 9.15
CA ALA A 220 7.65 5.52 9.19
C ALA A 220 9.18 5.45 9.33
N TYR A 221 9.93 6.30 8.64
CA TYR A 221 11.39 6.30 8.68
C TYR A 221 11.95 6.84 9.99
N LEU A 222 11.39 7.94 10.47
CA LEU A 222 11.74 8.53 11.75
C LEU A 222 11.40 7.60 12.92
N ASP A 223 10.22 6.98 12.89
CA ASP A 223 9.80 5.99 13.90
C ASP A 223 10.64 4.72 13.84
N ALA A 224 11.18 4.36 12.67
CA ALA A 224 12.13 3.28 12.53
C ALA A 224 13.54 3.61 13.04
N GLY A 225 13.82 4.88 13.36
CA GLY A 225 15.11 5.33 13.88
C GLY A 225 16.09 5.80 12.81
N LEU A 226 15.61 6.41 11.72
CA LEU A 226 16.48 6.97 10.68
C LEU A 226 17.51 7.95 11.27
N SER A 227 17.08 8.82 12.19
CA SER A 227 17.94 9.79 12.90
C SER A 227 19.07 9.15 13.71
N ASP A 228 18.92 7.88 14.07
CA ASP A 228 19.82 7.17 14.98
C ASP A 228 20.87 6.33 14.20
N LEU A 229 20.85 6.40 12.87
CA LEU A 229 21.73 5.61 12.01
C LEU A 229 23.14 6.19 11.90
N PRO A 230 24.16 5.33 11.72
CA PRO A 230 25.50 5.79 11.34
C PRO A 230 25.48 6.57 10.03
N LEU A 231 26.31 7.60 9.92
CA LEU A 231 26.45 8.43 8.72
C LEU A 231 26.68 7.61 7.44
N SER A 232 27.46 6.52 7.52
CA SER A 232 27.70 5.63 6.37
C SER A 232 26.42 5.01 5.82
N ASP A 233 25.44 4.70 6.67
CA ASP A 233 24.15 4.16 6.25
C ASP A 233 23.25 5.26 5.73
N LEU A 234 23.25 6.44 6.36
CA LEU A 234 22.51 7.62 5.89
C LEU A 234 22.92 8.00 4.46
N ILE A 235 24.22 8.01 4.15
CA ILE A 235 24.72 8.28 2.79
C ILE A 235 24.25 7.21 1.79
N ARG A 236 24.26 5.93 2.18
CA ARG A 236 23.82 4.83 1.31
C ARG A 236 22.32 4.85 1.04
N ILE A 237 21.52 5.24 2.04
CA ILE A 237 20.09 5.48 1.90
C ILE A 237 19.86 6.71 1.02
N ALA A 238 20.67 7.77 1.20
CA ALA A 238 20.58 9.04 0.49
C ALA A 238 20.93 8.96 -1.00
N GLY A 239 21.92 8.14 -1.35
CA GLY A 239 22.44 8.00 -2.71
C GLY A 239 21.56 7.16 -3.64
N GLN A 240 20.32 6.87 -3.26
CA GLN A 240 19.44 6.00 -4.03
C GLN A 240 18.52 6.81 -4.96
N PRO A 241 18.26 6.35 -6.19
CA PRO A 241 17.44 7.06 -7.17
C PRO A 241 16.05 7.44 -6.66
N SER A 242 15.51 6.68 -5.71
CA SER A 242 14.22 6.95 -5.07
C SER A 242 14.12 8.35 -4.48
N ILE A 243 15.23 8.94 -4.01
CA ILE A 243 15.22 10.25 -3.35
C ILE A 243 14.95 11.42 -4.28
N GLU A 244 15.21 11.26 -5.57
CA GLU A 244 14.88 12.28 -6.56
C GLU A 244 13.36 12.51 -6.60
N GLU A 245 12.55 11.47 -6.38
CA GLU A 245 11.10 11.58 -6.25
C GLU A 245 10.63 12.08 -4.88
N TRP A 246 11.44 11.90 -3.84
CA TRP A 246 11.21 12.52 -2.53
C TRP A 246 11.45 14.02 -2.57
N ARG A 247 12.36 14.48 -3.44
CA ARG A 247 12.66 15.89 -3.66
C ARG A 247 11.60 16.59 -4.51
N ASP A 248 10.69 15.87 -5.15
CA ASP A 248 9.56 16.49 -5.87
C ASP A 248 8.57 17.09 -4.88
N THR A 249 8.70 18.40 -4.66
CA THR A 249 7.89 19.23 -3.76
C THR A 249 6.39 19.18 -4.06
N ARG A 250 5.98 18.73 -5.25
CA ARG A 250 4.55 18.57 -5.61
C ARG A 250 3.87 17.43 -4.85
N THR A 251 4.63 16.41 -4.43
CA THR A 251 4.14 15.28 -3.61
C THR A 251 3.82 15.71 -2.17
N TRP A 252 4.35 16.86 -1.73
CA TRP A 252 4.24 17.40 -0.37
C TRP A 252 3.17 18.47 -0.22
N GLY A 253 2.45 18.78 -1.29
CA GLY A 253 1.49 19.88 -1.38
C GLY A 253 0.21 19.64 -0.57
N GLN A 254 0.32 19.59 0.76
CA GLN A 254 -0.64 20.02 1.79
C GLN A 254 -0.37 19.43 3.18
N ALA A 255 0.50 18.44 3.32
CA ALA A 255 0.78 17.85 4.61
C ALA A 255 2.17 17.24 4.57
N VAL A 256 3.07 17.67 5.46
CA VAL A 256 3.93 16.83 6.30
C VAL A 256 4.91 17.79 7.02
N GLU A 257 4.62 18.21 8.26
CA GLU A 257 5.61 18.91 9.10
C GLU A 257 6.89 18.05 9.27
N SER A 258 6.73 16.73 9.33
CA SER A 258 7.83 15.77 9.40
C SER A 258 8.63 15.61 8.11
N GLY A 259 8.09 15.97 6.94
CA GLY A 259 8.80 15.98 5.66
C GLY A 259 9.78 17.15 5.60
N TYR A 260 9.42 18.29 6.19
CA TYR A 260 10.32 19.42 6.41
C TYR A 260 11.41 19.08 7.43
N VAL A 261 11.10 18.37 8.52
CA VAL A 261 12.10 17.90 9.50
C VAL A 261 13.09 16.92 8.85
N VAL A 262 12.61 15.91 8.13
CA VAL A 262 13.49 14.94 7.43
C VAL A 262 14.29 15.63 6.33
N ALA A 263 13.67 16.44 5.48
CA ALA A 263 14.38 17.08 4.36
C ALA A 263 15.38 18.13 4.84
N LYS A 264 15.06 18.93 5.88
CA LYS A 264 15.97 19.96 6.37
C LYS A 264 17.15 19.38 7.14
N ASP A 265 16.92 18.47 8.08
CA ASP A 265 18.01 17.98 8.93
C ASP A 265 18.93 17.03 8.14
N TRP A 266 18.36 16.13 7.33
CA TRP A 266 19.16 15.13 6.61
C TRP A 266 19.87 15.68 5.37
N VAL A 267 19.23 16.56 4.58
CA VAL A 267 19.87 17.12 3.38
C VAL A 267 20.93 18.15 3.75
N VAL A 268 20.69 18.97 4.78
CA VAL A 268 21.69 19.93 5.26
C VAL A 268 22.89 19.22 5.85
N GLU A 269 22.70 18.20 6.69
CA GLU A 269 23.80 17.47 7.33
C GLU A 269 24.58 16.58 6.34
N ALA A 270 23.89 15.96 5.36
CA ALA A 270 24.56 15.19 4.31
C ALA A 270 25.29 16.07 3.28
N LEU A 271 24.78 17.26 2.95
CA LEU A 271 25.43 18.18 2.00
C LEU A 271 26.56 18.99 2.64
N SER A 272 26.44 19.40 3.91
CA SER A 272 27.51 20.15 4.59
C SER A 272 28.80 19.34 4.69
N LEU A 273 28.68 18.01 4.86
CA LEU A 273 29.82 17.10 4.98
C LEU A 273 30.43 16.68 3.61
N LEU A 274 29.75 16.96 2.50
CA LEU A 274 30.29 16.80 1.14
C LEU A 274 31.07 18.04 0.67
N VAL A 275 30.83 19.21 1.29
CA VAL A 275 31.51 20.48 0.99
C VAL A 275 32.79 20.66 1.82
N GLU A 276 32.95 19.89 2.92
CA GLU A 276 34.17 19.89 3.76
C GLU A 276 35.25 18.87 3.33
N LYS A 277 35.13 18.25 2.15
CA LYS A 277 36.18 17.44 1.50
C LYS A 277 36.62 18.06 0.19
#